data_AF-A0A1G2HZB4-F1
#
_entry.id   AF-A0A1G2HZB4-F1
#
_cell.length_a   1.000
_cell.length_b   1.000
_cell.length_c   1.000
_cell.angle_alpha   90.00
_cell.angle_beta   90.00
_cell.angle_gamma   90.00
#
_symmetry.space_group_name_H-M   'P 1'
#
loop_
_entity.id
_entity.type
_entity.pdbx_description
1 polymer ?
#
loop_
_entity_poly.entity_id
_entity_poly.type
_entity_poly.pdbx_seq_one_letter_code
_entity_poly.pdbx_strand_id
1 'polypeptide(L)'
;MFNRNNSSPRSMVQGNWKCSDCGAEITELPFEPSNGSPVFCRNCWSKNKQTKRGNSNSGSMIQGNWKCSECGTGITEMPFEPSSDRPIYCRDCWSKKRPPRQNRY
;
A
#
# COMPACT_ATOMS: atom_id res chain seq x y z
N MET A 1 -23.08 21.10 10.90
CA MET A 1 -22.78 20.24 9.73
C MET A 1 -21.58 20.83 9.00
N PHE A 2 -20.37 20.28 9.19
CA PHE A 2 -19.17 20.79 8.51
C PHE A 2 -19.06 20.18 7.11
N ASN A 3 -19.48 20.93 6.09
CA ASN A 3 -19.38 20.53 4.69
C ASN A 3 -17.92 20.66 4.24
N ARG A 4 -17.14 19.58 4.35
CA ARG A 4 -15.70 19.51 3.99
C ARG A 4 -15.48 19.43 2.48
N ASN A 5 -16.15 20.28 1.70
CA ASN A 5 -15.89 20.40 0.27
C ASN A 5 -14.91 21.54 0.01
N ASN A 6 -13.71 21.46 0.60
CA ASN A 6 -12.59 22.27 0.15
C ASN A 6 -11.89 21.53 -1.01
N SER A 7 -12.60 21.46 -2.14
CA SER A 7 -12.00 21.07 -3.42
C SER A 7 -11.40 22.34 -4.02
N SER A 8 -10.10 22.58 -3.80
CA SER A 8 -9.36 23.46 -4.71
C SER A 8 -9.69 23.05 -6.15
N PRO A 9 -9.89 24.01 -7.07
CA PRO A 9 -10.16 23.68 -8.46
C PRO A 9 -8.99 22.84 -8.96
N ARG A 10 -9.22 21.55 -9.21
CA ARG A 10 -8.22 20.68 -9.83
C ARG A 10 -8.03 21.25 -11.23
N SER A 11 -6.88 21.87 -11.48
CA SER A 11 -6.51 22.32 -12.82
C SER A 11 -6.39 21.08 -13.71
N MET A 12 -7.39 20.86 -14.55
CA MET A 12 -7.36 19.82 -15.58
C MET A 12 -6.56 20.40 -16.74
N VAL A 13 -5.40 19.81 -17.00
CA VAL A 13 -4.59 20.13 -18.18
C VAL A 13 -5.25 19.44 -19.36
N GLN A 14 -5.55 20.20 -20.41
CA GLN A 14 -6.05 19.67 -21.66
C GLN A 14 -4.90 19.49 -22.65
N GLY A 15 -4.87 18.38 -23.37
CA GLY A 15 -3.80 18.05 -24.31
C GLY A 15 -4.05 16.74 -25.03
N ASN A 16 -3.16 16.34 -25.94
CA ASN A 16 -3.30 15.14 -26.77
C ASN A 16 -2.29 14.06 -26.34
N TRP A 17 -2.56 13.36 -25.23
CA TRP A 17 -1.66 12.30 -24.74
C TRP A 17 -2.13 10.92 -25.14
N LYS A 18 -1.18 9.99 -25.33
CA LYS A 18 -1.47 8.60 -25.67
C LYS A 18 -1.33 7.71 -24.43
N CYS A 19 -2.36 6.90 -24.16
CA CYS A 19 -2.29 5.89 -23.12
C CYS A 19 -1.21 4.85 -23.47
N SER A 20 -0.27 4.60 -22.56
CA SER A 20 0.80 3.62 -22.80
C SER A 20 0.31 2.17 -22.88
N ASP A 21 -0.84 1.83 -22.27
CA ASP A 21 -1.38 0.46 -22.29
C ASP A 21 -2.35 0.19 -23.46
N CYS A 22 -3.24 1.12 -23.76
CA CYS A 22 -4.32 0.89 -24.74
C CYS A 22 -4.25 1.78 -25.98
N GLY A 23 -3.29 2.72 -26.04
CA GLY A 23 -3.17 3.66 -27.15
C GLY A 23 -4.29 4.71 -27.25
N ALA A 24 -5.27 4.69 -26.35
CA ALA A 24 -6.37 5.65 -26.34
C ALA A 24 -5.88 7.09 -26.14
N GLU A 25 -6.54 8.02 -26.81
CA GLU A 25 -6.29 9.45 -26.70
C GLU A 25 -6.87 9.99 -25.39
N ILE A 26 -6.04 10.67 -24.61
CA ILE A 26 -6.38 11.28 -23.33
C ILE A 26 -6.38 12.78 -23.56
N THR A 27 -7.55 13.39 -23.44
CA THR A 27 -7.76 14.82 -23.67
C THR A 27 -7.59 15.66 -22.43
N GLU A 28 -7.74 15.07 -21.24
CA GLU A 28 -7.78 15.78 -19.96
C GLU A 28 -7.05 15.00 -18.85
N LEU A 29 -6.11 15.65 -18.17
CA LEU A 29 -5.36 15.10 -17.05
C LEU A 29 -5.36 16.04 -15.85
N PRO A 30 -5.48 15.54 -14.60
CA PRO A 30 -5.38 16.37 -13.40
C PRO A 30 -3.93 16.71 -13.02
N PHE A 31 -2.96 16.38 -13.86
CA PHE A 31 -1.53 16.60 -13.66
C PHE A 31 -0.83 16.85 -15.00
N GLU A 32 0.31 17.54 -14.97
CA GLU A 32 1.17 17.71 -16.15
C GLU A 32 1.98 16.42 -16.40
N PRO A 33 1.94 15.84 -17.60
CA PRO A 33 2.72 14.65 -17.91
C PRO A 33 4.20 15.00 -17.95
N SER A 34 4.98 14.34 -17.11
CA SER A 34 6.44 14.49 -17.08
C SER A 34 7.10 13.61 -18.15
N ASN A 35 8.22 14.06 -18.73
CA ASN A 35 9.00 13.42 -19.81
C ASN A 35 9.72 12.10 -19.40
N GLY A 36 9.07 11.24 -18.61
CA GLY A 36 9.61 9.96 -18.17
C GLY A 36 8.60 9.04 -17.47
N SER A 37 7.34 9.48 -17.32
CA SER A 37 6.28 8.67 -16.71
C SER A 37 5.25 8.25 -17.77
N PRO A 38 4.91 6.95 -17.89
CA PRO A 38 3.87 6.50 -18.79
C PRO A 38 2.52 7.07 -18.38
N VAL A 39 1.81 7.68 -19.33
CA VAL A 39 0.48 8.26 -19.11
C VAL A 39 -0.57 7.17 -19.34
N PHE A 40 -1.50 7.01 -18.40
CA PHE A 40 -2.57 6.01 -18.49
C PHE A 40 -3.94 6.68 -18.49
N CYS A 41 -4.86 6.16 -19.29
CA CYS A 41 -6.26 6.58 -19.26
C CYS A 41 -6.92 6.14 -17.95
N ARG A 42 -8.06 6.74 -17.60
CA ARG A 42 -8.79 6.44 -16.34
C ARG A 42 -9.08 4.94 -16.16
N ASN A 43 -9.33 4.22 -17.26
CA ASN A 43 -9.59 2.78 -17.23
C ASN A 43 -8.32 1.96 -16.97
N CYS A 44 -7.23 2.22 -17.69
CA CYS A 44 -5.95 1.53 -17.48
C CYS A 44 -5.34 1.86 -16.13
N TRP A 45 -5.43 3.12 -15.69
CA TRP A 45 -5.03 3.51 -14.34
C TRP A 45 -5.83 2.77 -13.27
N SER A 46 -7.15 2.63 -13.45
CA SER A 46 -7.99 1.88 -12.51
C SER A 46 -7.62 0.39 -12.45
N LYS A 47 -7.34 -0.25 -13.59
CA LYS A 47 -6.88 -1.63 -13.67
C LYS A 47 -5.52 -1.83 -13.01
N ASN A 48 -4.54 -0.96 -13.31
CA ASN A 48 -3.22 -0.98 -12.68
C ASN A 48 -3.29 -0.68 -11.17
N LYS A 49 -4.29 0.10 -10.75
CA LYS A 49 -4.53 0.34 -9.32
C LYS A 49 -5.16 -0.87 -8.63
N GLN A 50 -5.99 -1.65 -9.32
CA GLN A 50 -6.58 -2.86 -8.76
C GLN A 50 -5.52 -3.93 -8.47
N THR A 51 -4.51 -4.09 -9.32
CA THR A 51 -3.37 -4.99 -9.03
C THR A 51 -2.60 -4.55 -7.79
N LYS A 52 -2.52 -3.24 -7.52
CA LYS A 52 -1.90 -2.66 -6.30
C LYS A 52 -2.84 -2.63 -5.08
N ARG A 53 -4.16 -2.70 -5.26
CA ARG A 53 -5.18 -2.61 -4.19
C ARG A 53 -5.73 -3.96 -3.75
N GLY A 54 -5.45 -5.01 -4.51
CA GLY A 54 -5.91 -6.37 -4.22
C GLY A 54 -5.17 -7.08 -3.09
N ASN A 55 -4.27 -6.41 -2.36
CA ASN A 55 -3.59 -7.06 -1.25
C ASN A 55 -3.05 -6.08 -0.20
N SER A 56 -3.96 -5.48 0.58
CA SER A 56 -3.60 -4.69 1.77
C SER A 56 -3.06 -5.55 2.94
N ASN A 57 -2.57 -6.76 2.69
CA ASN A 57 -1.96 -7.65 3.69
C ASN A 57 -0.72 -8.42 3.21
N SER A 58 -0.24 -8.23 1.97
CA SER A 58 0.97 -8.92 1.49
C SER A 58 2.17 -7.98 1.43
N GLY A 59 2.74 -7.68 2.59
CA GLY A 59 4.20 -7.83 2.63
C GLY A 59 4.47 -9.30 2.31
N SER A 60 5.43 -9.60 1.44
CA SER A 60 5.81 -10.99 1.12
C SER A 60 5.99 -11.75 2.44
N MET A 61 5.03 -12.60 2.80
CA MET A 61 5.12 -13.37 4.04
C MET A 61 6.20 -14.41 3.82
N ILE A 62 7.22 -14.35 4.64
CA ILE A 62 8.28 -15.34 4.65
C ILE A 62 7.74 -16.52 5.43
N GLN A 63 7.69 -17.68 4.78
CA GLN A 63 7.38 -18.94 5.43
C GLN A 63 8.67 -19.51 6.03
N GLY A 64 8.60 -19.96 7.27
CA GLY A 64 9.75 -20.52 7.97
C GLY A 64 9.32 -21.30 9.20
N ASN A 65 10.29 -21.77 9.99
CA ASN A 65 10.02 -22.45 11.25
C ASN A 65 10.83 -21.76 12.35
N TRP A 66 10.25 -20.71 12.94
CA TRP A 66 10.88 -19.96 14.03
C TRP A 66 10.22 -20.29 15.36
N LYS A 67 10.95 -20.18 16.46
CA LYS A 67 10.43 -20.42 17.80
C LYS A 67 10.23 -19.10 18.53
N CYS A 68 9.06 -18.94 19.15
CA CYS A 68 8.81 -17.82 20.06
C CYS A 68 9.76 -17.92 21.27
N SER A 69 10.49 -16.84 21.57
CA SER A 69 11.43 -16.78 22.70
C SER A 69 10.75 -16.82 24.08
N GLU A 70 9.42 -16.68 24.15
CA GLU A 70 8.67 -16.63 25.42
C GLU A 70 7.86 -17.90 25.69
N CYS A 71 7.12 -18.40 24.70
CA CYS A 71 6.26 -19.58 24.86
C CYS A 71 6.73 -20.80 24.07
N GLY A 72 7.75 -20.67 23.21
CA GLY A 72 8.24 -21.77 22.37
C GLY A 72 7.34 -22.16 21.19
N THR A 73 6.18 -21.49 21.01
CA THR A 73 5.28 -21.76 19.88
C THR A 73 5.98 -21.53 18.55
N GLY A 74 5.75 -22.45 17.60
CA GLY A 74 6.23 -22.36 16.23
C GLY A 74 5.54 -21.22 15.47
N ILE A 75 6.33 -20.38 14.82
CA ILE A 75 5.87 -19.29 13.96
C ILE A 75 6.22 -19.70 12.54
N THR A 76 5.18 -19.86 11.73
CA THR A 76 5.31 -20.35 10.36
C THR A 76 5.37 -19.23 9.33
N GLU A 77 4.89 -18.04 9.68
CA GLU A 77 4.71 -16.93 8.75
C GLU A 77 5.11 -15.62 9.42
N MET A 78 5.99 -14.86 8.77
CA MET A 78 6.45 -13.57 9.27
C MET A 78 6.54 -12.54 8.13
N PRO A 79 6.11 -11.28 8.34
CA PRO A 79 6.15 -10.25 7.29
C PRO A 79 7.54 -9.60 7.12
N PHE A 80 8.55 -10.03 7.88
CA PHE A 80 9.93 -9.53 7.84
C PHE A 80 10.90 -10.69 8.09
N GLU A 81 12.15 -10.56 7.63
CA GLU A 81 13.22 -11.51 7.93
C GLU A 81 13.59 -11.42 9.42
N PRO A 82 13.44 -12.51 10.19
CA PRO A 82 13.85 -12.51 11.58
C PRO A 82 15.37 -12.46 11.70
N SER A 83 15.89 -11.52 12.50
CA SER A 83 17.32 -11.41 12.80
C SER A 83 17.68 -12.24 14.03
N SER A 84 18.89 -12.83 14.04
CA SER A 84 19.42 -13.58 15.19
C SER A 84 19.63 -12.72 16.45
N ASP A 85 19.78 -11.40 16.29
CA ASP A 85 20.06 -10.47 17.38
C ASP A 85 18.82 -10.04 18.17
N ARG A 86 17.60 -10.36 17.71
CA ARG A 86 16.34 -9.90 18.32
C ARG A 86 15.44 -11.07 18.71
N PRO A 87 14.84 -11.05 19.92
CA PRO A 87 13.92 -12.10 20.33
C PRO A 87 12.63 -12.06 19.49
N ILE A 88 12.23 -13.23 18.99
CA ILE A 88 11.05 -13.40 18.16
C ILE A 88 9.87 -13.73 19.07
N TYR A 89 8.74 -13.04 18.87
CA TYR A 89 7.50 -13.29 19.62
C TYR A 89 6.37 -13.70 18.69
N CYS A 90 5.54 -14.65 19.13
CA CYS A 90 4.31 -15.01 18.43
C CYS A 90 3.29 -13.85 18.51
N ARG A 91 2.22 -13.94 17.69
CA ARG A 91 1.17 -12.92 17.63
C ARG A 91 0.57 -12.62 19.00
N ASP A 92 0.43 -13.63 19.85
CA ASP A 92 -0.14 -13.52 21.20
C ASP A 92 0.83 -12.84 22.17
N CYS A 93 2.08 -13.30 22.27
CA CYS A 93 3.10 -12.68 23.12
C CYS A 93 3.36 -11.22 22.73
N TRP A 94 3.44 -10.94 21.43
CA TRP A 94 3.57 -9.57 20.93
C TRP A 94 2.34 -8.72 21.27
N SER A 95 1.13 -9.27 21.17
CA SER A 95 -0.09 -8.54 21.53
C SER A 95 -0.17 -8.21 23.02
N LYS A 96 0.35 -9.08 23.90
CA LYS A 96 0.46 -8.82 25.34
C LYS A 96 1.49 -7.72 25.67
N LYS A 97 2.59 -7.63 24.90
CA LYS A 97 3.64 -6.63 25.08
C LYS A 97 3.36 -5.28 24.43
N ARG A 98 2.45 -5.24 23.45
CA ARG A 98 2.12 -4.00 22.76
C ARG A 98 1.59 -2.98 23.77
N PRO A 99 2.17 -1.77 23.84
CA PRO A 99 1.59 -0.72 24.66
C PRO A 99 0.14 -0.50 24.23
N PRO A 100 -0.78 -0.22 25.17
CA PRO A 100 -2.17 0.07 24.82
C PRO A 100 -2.14 1.14 23.75
N ARG A 101 -2.96 0.97 22.70
CA ARG A 101 -3.13 1.98 21.66
C ARG A 101 -3.58 3.25 22.39
N GLN A 102 -2.66 4.18 22.61
CA GLN A 102 -3.00 5.43 23.26
C GLN A 102 -4.04 6.09 22.38
N ASN A 103 -5.25 6.12 22.91
CA ASN A 103 -6.38 6.79 22.29
C ASN A 103 -5.97 8.26 22.26
N ARG A 104 -5.47 8.71 21.11
CA ARG A 104 -5.21 10.13 20.87
C ARG A 104 -6.58 10.79 20.75
N TYR A 105 -7.13 11.12 21.91
CA TYR A 105 -8.20 12.08 22.06
C TYR A 105 -7.65 13.48 21.82
#